data_AF-A0A7R9MKI7-F1
#
_entry.id   AF-A0A7R9MKI7-F1
#
_cell.length_a   1.000
_cell.length_b   1.000
_cell.length_c   1.000
_cell.angle_alpha   90.00
_cell.angle_beta   90.00
_cell.angle_gamma   90.00
#
_symmetry.space_group_name_H-M   'P 1'
#
loop_
_entity.id
_entity.type
_entity.pdbx_description
1 polymer ?
#
loop_
_entity_poly.entity_id
_entity_poly.type
_entity_poly.pdbx_seq_one_letter_code
_entity_poly.pdbx_strand_id
1 'polypeptide(L)'
;MVVADFGSHTIRKSTSNVSNPTHEAPEVRGGESNGPKSDVYSLAITTEEIFSFNVDDLLESSHRNMLNYENPTVRPSCSQCAR
;
A
#
# COMPACT_ATOMS: atom_id res chain seq x y z
N MET A 1 -13.75 -10.60 -2.78
CA MET A 1 -12.57 -9.96 -3.38
C MET A 1 -11.47 -11.01 -3.47
N VAL A 2 -10.79 -11.13 -4.61
CA VAL A 2 -9.67 -12.07 -4.84
C VAL A 2 -8.46 -11.24 -5.26
N VAL A 3 -7.32 -11.44 -4.61
CA VAL A 3 -6.04 -10.86 -5.04
C VAL A 3 -5.42 -11.78 -6.08
N ALA A 4 -5.07 -11.23 -7.24
CA ALA A 4 -4.48 -11.96 -8.36
C ALA A 4 -3.32 -11.14 -8.95
N ASP A 5 -2.54 -11.76 -9.83
CA ASP A 5 -1.27 -11.25 -10.38
C ASP A 5 -0.12 -11.17 -9.36
N PHE A 6 0.81 -12.12 -9.49
CA PHE A 6 2.01 -12.22 -8.66
C PHE A 6 3.29 -11.97 -9.48
N GLY A 7 3.21 -11.37 -10.67
CA GLY A 7 4.36 -11.14 -11.55
C GLY A 7 5.46 -10.29 -10.91
N SER A 8 5.09 -9.43 -9.96
CA SER A 8 5.99 -8.57 -9.18
C SER A 8 6.18 -9.07 -7.73
N HIS A 9 5.69 -10.27 -7.40
CA HIS A 9 5.89 -10.85 -6.08
C HIS A 9 7.35 -11.23 -5.91
N THR A 10 7.96 -10.81 -4.79
CA THR A 10 9.36 -11.12 -4.51
C THR A 10 9.49 -11.69 -3.11
N ILE A 11 10.23 -12.79 -2.98
CA ILE A 11 10.47 -13.46 -1.69
C ILE A 11 11.46 -12.65 -0.84
N ARG A 12 12.33 -11.84 -1.47
CA ARG A 12 13.17 -10.77 -0.92
C ARG A 12 14.05 -10.21 -2.04
N LYS A 13 14.01 -8.88 -2.25
CA LYS A 13 14.80 -8.09 -3.23
C LYS A 13 14.57 -8.49 -4.70
N SER A 14 13.67 -7.79 -5.39
CA SER A 14 13.95 -7.41 -6.78
C SER A 14 14.00 -5.89 -6.89
N THR A 15 14.99 -5.40 -7.64
CA THR A 15 15.25 -3.99 -7.94
C THR A 15 14.74 -3.60 -9.33
N SER A 16 14.00 -4.48 -10.02
CA SER A 16 13.47 -4.21 -11.36
C SER A 16 12.01 -4.61 -11.42
N ASN A 17 11.13 -3.70 -11.03
CA ASN A 17 9.69 -3.91 -11.11
C ASN A 17 9.14 -3.26 -12.38
N VAL A 18 8.32 -4.01 -13.10
CA VAL A 18 7.25 -3.42 -13.92
C VAL A 18 6.17 -3.01 -12.90
N SER A 19 6.25 -1.78 -12.40
CA SER A 19 5.33 -1.25 -11.38
C SER A 19 4.37 -0.21 -11.97
N ASN A 20 3.18 -0.10 -11.38
CA ASN A 20 2.27 0.99 -11.65
C ASN A 20 2.67 2.19 -10.75
N PRO A 21 3.18 3.31 -11.29
CA PRO A 21 3.72 4.40 -10.49
C PRO A 21 2.70 5.08 -9.56
N THR A 22 1.39 4.95 -9.84
CA THR A 22 0.34 5.56 -9.01
C THR A 22 0.06 4.77 -7.74
N HIS A 23 0.33 3.46 -7.74
CA HIS A 23 0.11 2.57 -6.61
C HIS A 23 1.41 2.25 -5.86
N GLU A 24 2.54 2.66 -6.40
CA GLU A 24 3.84 2.39 -5.81
C GLU A 24 4.10 3.32 -4.61
N ALA A 25 4.54 2.73 -3.50
CA ALA A 25 4.86 3.50 -2.31
C ALA A 25 6.10 4.40 -2.54
N PRO A 26 6.17 5.58 -1.92
CA PRO A 26 7.24 6.55 -2.15
C PRO A 26 8.65 5.98 -1.97
N GLU A 27 8.83 5.12 -0.97
CA GLU A 27 10.11 4.47 -0.69
C GLU A 27 10.53 3.51 -1.80
N VAL A 28 9.58 2.77 -2.38
CA VAL A 28 9.84 1.83 -3.49
C VAL A 28 10.18 2.60 -4.77
N ARG A 29 9.48 3.71 -5.01
CA ARG A 29 9.81 4.65 -6.10
C ARG A 29 11.19 5.29 -5.92
N GLY A 30 11.62 5.48 -4.67
CA GLY A 30 12.97 5.91 -4.28
C GLY A 30 14.05 4.83 -4.45
N GLY A 31 13.68 3.62 -4.87
CA GLY A 31 14.58 2.48 -5.06
C GLY A 31 14.79 1.63 -3.80
N GLU A 32 14.03 1.88 -2.73
CA GLU A 32 14.05 1.00 -1.55
C GLU A 32 13.36 -0.34 -1.84
N SER A 33 13.62 -1.32 -0.98
CA SER A 33 13.03 -2.65 -1.15
C SER A 33 11.52 -2.62 -0.96
N ASN A 34 10.79 -3.16 -1.94
CA ASN A 34 9.38 -3.48 -1.80
C ASN A 34 9.19 -4.51 -0.67
N GLY A 35 8.28 -4.21 0.27
CA GLY A 35 7.97 -5.05 1.42
C GLY A 35 6.53 -4.88 1.92
N PRO A 36 6.15 -5.53 3.04
CA PRO A 36 4.75 -5.56 3.48
C PRO A 36 4.12 -4.18 3.75
N LYS A 37 4.93 -3.16 4.03
CA LYS A 37 4.47 -1.79 4.30
C LYS A 37 4.19 -1.00 3.02
N SER A 38 4.88 -1.29 1.93
CA SER A 38 4.55 -0.71 0.63
C SER A 38 3.28 -1.33 0.05
N ASP A 39 3.03 -2.62 0.28
CA ASP A 39 1.76 -3.26 -0.10
C ASP A 39 0.55 -2.62 0.62
N VAL A 40 0.71 -2.23 1.89
CA VAL A 40 -0.33 -1.53 2.66
C VAL A 40 -0.62 -0.14 2.09
N TYR A 41 0.40 0.55 1.59
CA TYR A 41 0.20 1.83 0.89
C TYR A 41 -0.57 1.63 -0.41
N SER A 42 -0.19 0.64 -1.23
CA SER A 42 -0.90 0.32 -2.47
C SER A 42 -2.36 -0.04 -2.20
N LEU A 43 -2.64 -0.78 -1.11
CA LEU A 43 -3.99 -1.11 -0.69
C LEU A 43 -4.82 0.14 -0.35
N ALA A 44 -4.22 1.16 0.27
CA ALA A 44 -4.91 2.41 0.54
C ALA A 44 -5.28 3.14 -0.77
N ILE A 45 -4.37 3.24 -1.73
CA ILE A 45 -4.66 3.83 -3.04
C ILE A 45 -5.81 3.08 -3.74
N THR A 46 -5.81 1.74 -3.72
CA THR A 46 -6.92 0.95 -4.26
C THR A 46 -8.24 1.20 -3.50
N THR A 47 -8.17 1.44 -2.18
CA THR A 47 -9.36 1.76 -1.37
C THR A 47 -9.95 3.12 -1.78
N GLU A 48 -9.11 4.11 -2.07
CA GLU A 48 -9.51 5.41 -2.63
C GLU A 48 -10.28 5.26 -3.95
N GLU A 49 -9.78 4.41 -4.85
CA GLU A 49 -10.43 4.13 -6.14
C GLU A 49 -11.80 3.42 -5.98
N ILE A 50 -11.89 2.47 -5.06
CA ILE A 50 -13.12 1.69 -4.83
C ILE A 50 -14.21 2.55 -4.18
N PHE A 51 -13.87 3.38 -3.18
CA PHE A 51 -14.86 4.09 -2.37
C PHE A 51 -15.14 5.53 -2.82
N SER A 52 -14.42 6.05 -3.83
CA SER A 52 -14.71 7.35 -4.49
C SER A 52 -15.04 8.50 -3.51
N PHE A 53 -14.30 8.58 -2.40
CA PHE A 53 -14.35 9.63 -1.36
C PHE A 53 -15.53 9.68 -0.35
N ASN A 54 -16.45 8.71 -0.32
CA ASN A 54 -17.43 8.62 0.80
C ASN A 54 -16.91 7.72 1.92
N VAL A 55 -15.88 8.21 2.60
CA VAL A 55 -15.15 7.50 3.65
C VAL A 55 -15.64 8.05 5.00
N ASP A 56 -16.32 7.25 5.83
CA ASP A 56 -16.66 7.64 7.21
C ASP A 56 -15.39 8.09 7.96
N ASP A 57 -15.50 9.05 8.90
CA ASP A 57 -14.35 9.65 9.62
C ASP A 57 -13.36 8.61 10.19
N LEU A 58 -13.88 7.45 10.64
CA LEU A 58 -13.06 6.37 11.19
C LEU A 58 -12.23 5.67 10.09
N LEU A 59 -12.84 5.43 8.93
CA LEU A 59 -12.18 4.86 7.78
C LEU A 59 -11.19 5.86 7.15
N GLU A 60 -11.49 7.17 7.21
CA GLU A 60 -10.56 8.22 6.80
C GLU A 60 -9.28 8.23 7.66
N SER A 61 -9.40 8.11 8.98
CA SER A 61 -8.23 8.09 9.88
C SER A 61 -7.32 6.86 9.66
N SER A 62 -7.93 5.68 9.48
CA SER A 62 -7.20 4.44 9.17
C SER A 62 -6.50 4.55 7.82
N HIS A 63 -7.21 5.08 6.82
CA HIS A 63 -6.70 5.30 5.48
C HIS A 63 -5.49 6.25 5.46
N ARG A 64 -5.57 7.38 6.19
CA ARG A 64 -4.43 8.31 6.34
C ARG A 64 -3.21 7.64 6.97
N ASN A 65 -3.42 6.75 7.95
CA ASN A 65 -2.31 5.99 8.56
C ASN A 65 -1.69 4.98 7.59
N MET A 66 -2.49 4.37 6.71
CA MET A 66 -1.99 3.49 5.64
C MET A 66 -1.19 4.26 4.57
N LEU A 67 -1.59 5.50 4.29
CA LEU A 67 -0.90 6.39 3.33
C LEU A 67 0.34 7.09 3.89
N ASN A 68 0.78 6.82 5.12
CA ASN A 68 1.87 7.61 5.72
C ASN A 68 3.12 7.65 4.82
N TYR A 69 3.37 8.84 4.25
CA TYR A 69 4.41 9.09 3.25
C TYR A 69 5.79 9.25 3.88
N GLU A 70 5.86 9.74 5.13
CA GLU A 70 7.11 10.11 5.80
C GLU A 70 7.77 8.91 6.47
N ASN A 71 6.98 7.95 6.97
CA ASN A 71 7.51 6.81 7.68
C ASN A 71 6.71 5.52 7.38
N PRO A 72 7.24 4.64 6.51
CA PRO A 72 6.59 3.36 6.20
C PRO A 72 6.42 2.44 7.40
N THR A 73 7.23 2.59 8.46
CA THR A 73 7.20 1.71 9.64
C THR A 73 5.94 1.89 10.49
N VAL A 74 5.34 3.09 10.47
CA VAL A 74 4.14 3.40 11.26
C VAL A 74 2.85 3.00 10.56
N ARG A 75 2.89 2.69 9.25
CA ARG A 75 1.73 2.14 8.55
C ARG A 75 1.27 0.88 9.29
N PRO A 76 -0.04 0.60 9.42
CA PRO A 76 -0.51 -0.61 10.06
C PRO A 76 -0.04 -1.86 9.30
N SER A 77 -0.16 -3.03 9.94
CA SER A 77 -0.12 -4.31 9.24
C SER A 77 -1.50 -4.66 8.68
N CYS A 78 -1.56 -5.53 7.67
CA CYS A 78 -2.85 -5.95 7.10
C CYS A 78 -3.81 -6.53 8.16
N SER A 79 -3.29 -7.21 9.19
CA SER A 79 -4.11 -7.74 10.29
C SER A 79 -4.71 -6.65 11.19
N GLN A 80 -4.08 -5.46 11.25
CA GLN A 80 -4.61 -4.29 11.95
C GLN A 80 -5.64 -3.53 11.10
N CYS A 81 -5.54 -3.58 9.77
CA CYS A 81 -6.53 -3.01 8.86
C CYS A 81 -7.82 -3.83 8.74
N ALA A 82 -7.78 -5.13 9.08
CA ALA A 82 -8.89 -6.06 8.92
C ALA A 82 -9.85 -6.13 10.13
N ARG A 83 -9.72 -5.23 11.10
CA ARG A 83 -10.55 -5.16 12.32
C ARG A 83 -11.53 -4.02 12.23
#